data_AF-A0AA96Y5K4-F1
#
_entry.id   AF-A0AA96Y5K4-F1
#
_cell.length_a   1.000
_cell.length_b   1.000
_cell.length_c   1.000
_cell.angle_alpha   90.00
_cell.angle_beta   90.00
_cell.angle_gamma   90.00
#
_symmetry.space_group_name_H-M   'P 1'
#
loop_
_entity.id
_entity.type
_entity.pdbx_description
1 polymer ?
#
loop_
_entity_poly.entity_id
_entity_poly.type
_entity_poly.pdbx_seq_one_letter_code
_entity_poly.pdbx_strand_id
1 'polypeptide(L)'
;MQTPSLPEANHPLIKSLSHYSDQELLTLLQRHPDAGQYFTALYCRYSPLVYTLIRHSARSPMQADYLFSITWRHLFHELLGLDLSTPGVTLQSWIINVTALCINQAELPPAEDIHYSLEASPPPLQCYVERSLDQVSPSQRLMIVMAQTFRWSEPRIAAYLQAEGEHITAAGVKAQLQAGYERLETALPEDIRAIYLAGGKLEAHLHGQQRAQTTTEA
;
A
#
# COMPACT_ATOMS: atom_id res chain seq x y z
N MET A 1 10.15 16.84 -15.94
CA MET A 1 9.03 15.98 -15.50
C MET A 1 9.63 14.81 -14.74
N GLN A 2 9.30 14.61 -13.47
CA GLN A 2 9.81 13.49 -12.68
C GLN A 2 8.67 12.50 -12.45
N THR A 3 8.74 11.38 -13.15
CA THR A 3 7.94 10.17 -12.90
C THR A 3 8.35 9.60 -11.55
N PRO A 4 7.45 8.98 -10.76
CA PRO A 4 7.83 8.31 -9.53
C PRO A 4 8.95 7.31 -9.80
N SER A 5 9.95 7.30 -8.91
CA SER A 5 10.98 6.26 -8.93
C SER A 5 10.34 4.92 -8.56
N LEU A 6 10.60 3.89 -9.36
CA LEU A 6 10.08 2.54 -9.15
C LEU A 6 11.25 1.59 -8.92
N PRO A 7 11.88 1.60 -7.73
CA PRO A 7 13.02 0.73 -7.43
C PRO A 7 12.69 -0.75 -7.62
N GLU A 8 11.43 -1.14 -7.45
CA GLU A 8 10.96 -2.52 -7.53
C GLU A 8 11.07 -3.09 -8.93
N ALA A 9 10.97 -2.23 -9.96
CA ALA A 9 11.18 -2.64 -11.35
C ALA A 9 12.61 -3.18 -11.59
N ASN A 10 13.56 -2.82 -10.72
CA ASN A 10 14.93 -3.31 -10.77
C ASN A 10 15.14 -4.63 -10.03
N HIS A 11 14.19 -5.07 -9.22
CA HIS A 11 14.31 -6.26 -8.38
C HIS A 11 14.35 -7.55 -9.22
N PRO A 12 15.21 -8.54 -8.90
CA PRO A 12 15.35 -9.77 -9.68
C PRO A 12 14.02 -10.53 -9.89
N LEU A 13 13.17 -10.57 -8.86
CA LEU A 13 11.84 -11.21 -8.94
C LEU A 13 10.90 -10.52 -9.93
N ILE A 14 11.04 -9.20 -10.13
CA ILE A 14 10.20 -8.48 -11.08
C ILE A 14 10.78 -8.57 -12.50
N LYS A 15 12.11 -8.51 -12.63
CA LYS A 15 12.79 -8.68 -13.91
C LYS A 15 12.54 -10.04 -14.54
N SER A 16 12.51 -11.11 -13.73
CA SER A 16 12.23 -12.46 -14.22
C SER A 16 10.83 -12.58 -14.84
N LEU A 17 9.89 -11.71 -14.48
CA LEU A 17 8.51 -11.71 -14.97
C LEU A 17 8.30 -10.86 -16.25
N SER A 18 9.34 -10.16 -16.72
CA SER A 18 9.24 -9.24 -17.87
C SER A 18 8.76 -9.87 -19.18
N HIS A 19 8.97 -11.18 -19.36
CA HIS A 19 8.60 -11.92 -20.56
C HIS A 19 7.11 -12.31 -20.60
N TYR A 20 6.40 -12.26 -19.47
CA TYR A 20 4.97 -12.59 -19.42
C TYR A 20 4.12 -11.47 -20.02
N SER A 21 3.13 -11.86 -20.82
CA SER A 21 2.06 -10.99 -21.29
C SER A 21 1.18 -10.49 -20.12
N ASP A 22 0.37 -9.48 -20.38
CA ASP A 22 -0.58 -8.96 -19.40
C ASP A 22 -1.60 -10.01 -18.97
N GLN A 23 -2.08 -10.82 -19.91
CA GLN A 23 -3.03 -11.91 -19.63
C GLN A 23 -2.40 -12.96 -18.72
N GLU A 24 -1.14 -13.33 -18.96
CA GLU A 24 -0.42 -14.30 -18.14
C GLU A 24 -0.19 -13.77 -16.73
N LEU A 25 0.27 -12.51 -16.59
CA LEU A 25 0.45 -11.89 -15.28
C LEU A 25 -0.86 -11.77 -14.50
N LEU A 26 -1.94 -11.38 -15.16
CA LEU A 26 -3.27 -11.32 -14.55
C LEU A 26 -3.73 -12.71 -14.09
N THR A 27 -3.56 -13.72 -14.95
CA THR A 27 -3.92 -15.10 -14.63
C THR A 27 -3.10 -15.63 -13.45
N LEU A 28 -1.80 -15.31 -13.39
CA LEU A 28 -0.93 -15.69 -12.28
C LEU A 28 -1.32 -14.99 -10.97
N LEU A 29 -1.61 -13.69 -11.02
CA LEU A 29 -2.14 -12.94 -9.87
C LEU A 29 -3.44 -13.55 -9.33
N GLN A 30 -4.37 -13.91 -10.22
CA GLN A 30 -5.66 -14.48 -9.84
C GLN A 30 -5.53 -15.91 -9.26
N ARG A 31 -4.59 -16.70 -9.78
CA ARG A 31 -4.34 -18.07 -9.30
C ARG A 31 -3.52 -18.13 -8.01
N HIS A 32 -2.64 -17.15 -7.81
CA HIS A 32 -1.72 -17.06 -6.68
C HIS A 32 -1.83 -15.68 -6.02
N PRO A 33 -2.98 -15.34 -5.41
CA PRO A 33 -3.20 -14.03 -4.79
C PRO A 33 -2.34 -13.82 -3.54
N ASP A 34 -1.69 -14.85 -3.04
CA ASP A 34 -0.71 -14.86 -1.96
C ASP A 34 0.73 -14.58 -2.44
N ALA A 35 0.97 -14.55 -3.76
CA ALA A 35 2.26 -14.14 -4.34
C ALA A 35 2.19 -12.69 -4.83
N GLY A 36 2.90 -11.78 -4.16
CA GLY A 36 2.82 -10.35 -4.45
C GLY A 36 3.55 -9.88 -5.70
N GLN A 37 4.53 -10.65 -6.18
CA GLN A 37 5.34 -10.30 -7.34
C GLN A 37 4.54 -10.06 -8.62
N TYR A 38 3.40 -10.75 -8.81
CA TYR A 38 2.58 -10.60 -10.01
C TYR A 38 1.85 -9.25 -10.02
N PHE A 39 1.29 -8.84 -8.89
CA PHE A 39 0.71 -7.51 -8.76
C PHE A 39 1.80 -6.43 -8.87
N THR A 40 2.94 -6.62 -8.20
CA THR A 40 4.08 -5.68 -8.30
C THR A 40 4.61 -5.55 -9.73
N ALA A 41 4.63 -6.62 -10.53
CA ALA A 41 5.03 -6.57 -11.93
C ALA A 41 4.04 -5.76 -12.78
N LEU A 42 2.73 -5.96 -12.59
CA LEU A 42 1.69 -5.15 -13.23
C LEU A 42 1.79 -3.67 -12.79
N TYR A 43 2.02 -3.44 -11.50
CA TYR A 43 2.29 -2.11 -10.95
C TYR A 43 3.46 -1.44 -11.66
N CYS A 44 4.63 -2.07 -11.74
CA CYS A 44 5.80 -1.50 -12.41
C CYS A 44 5.54 -1.21 -13.90
N ARG A 45 4.81 -2.10 -14.59
CA ARG A 45 4.50 -1.96 -16.03
C ARG A 45 3.58 -0.78 -16.31
N TYR A 46 2.58 -0.56 -15.47
CA TYR A 46 1.51 0.41 -15.73
C TYR A 46 1.61 1.70 -14.93
N SER A 47 2.50 1.77 -13.94
CA SER A 47 2.72 2.97 -13.13
C SER A 47 2.98 4.24 -13.94
N PRO A 48 3.82 4.25 -15.00
CA PRO A 48 4.02 5.46 -15.80
C PRO A 48 2.72 5.96 -16.44
N LEU A 49 1.92 5.05 -16.99
CA LEU A 49 0.64 5.37 -17.62
C LEU A 49 -0.35 5.97 -16.60
N VAL A 50 -0.55 5.27 -15.49
CA VAL A 50 -1.48 5.68 -14.43
C VAL A 50 -1.05 7.01 -13.83
N TYR A 51 0.25 7.18 -13.53
CA TYR A 51 0.76 8.42 -12.94
C TYR A 51 0.62 9.61 -13.88
N THR A 52 0.87 9.43 -15.19
CA THR A 52 0.66 10.50 -16.18
C THR A 52 -0.80 10.96 -16.20
N LEU A 53 -1.76 10.03 -16.24
CA LEU A 53 -3.20 10.37 -16.23
C LEU A 53 -3.58 11.17 -14.98
N ILE A 54 -3.15 10.71 -13.81
CA ILE A 54 -3.47 11.32 -12.51
C ILE A 54 -2.78 12.69 -12.33
N ARG A 55 -1.53 12.82 -12.78
CA ARG A 55 -0.78 14.06 -12.60
C ARG A 55 -1.40 15.23 -13.38
N HIS A 56 -2.09 14.95 -14.48
CA HIS A 56 -2.80 15.97 -15.25
C HIS A 56 -4.11 16.44 -14.58
N SER A 57 -4.68 15.66 -13.67
CA SER A 57 -5.93 16.00 -12.97
C SER A 57 -5.74 16.53 -11.55
N ALA A 58 -4.61 16.22 -10.89
CA ALA A 58 -4.36 16.61 -9.51
C ALA A 58 -3.87 18.08 -9.39
N ARG A 59 -4.28 18.76 -8.31
CA ARG A 59 -3.94 20.18 -8.06
C ARG A 59 -2.55 20.38 -7.44
N SER A 60 -1.99 19.34 -6.83
CA SER A 60 -0.66 19.38 -6.21
C SER A 60 0.05 18.03 -6.36
N PRO A 61 1.39 17.98 -6.22
CA PRO A 61 2.15 16.74 -6.22
C PRO A 61 1.66 15.75 -5.15
N MET A 62 1.36 16.25 -3.95
CA MET A 62 0.93 15.42 -2.81
C MET A 62 -0.45 14.80 -3.05
N GLN A 63 -1.38 15.57 -3.63
CA GLN A 63 -2.67 15.04 -4.06
C GLN A 63 -2.53 14.04 -5.22
N ALA A 64 -1.57 14.25 -6.13
CA ALA A 64 -1.31 13.30 -7.22
C ALA A 64 -0.82 11.95 -6.67
N ASP A 65 0.13 11.97 -5.75
CA ASP A 65 0.69 10.76 -5.14
C ASP A 65 -0.36 10.02 -4.30
N TYR A 66 -1.21 10.75 -3.57
CA TYR A 66 -2.33 10.17 -2.83
C TYR A 66 -3.41 9.60 -3.75
N LEU A 67 -3.81 10.32 -4.81
CA LEU A 67 -4.75 9.80 -5.80
C LEU A 67 -4.18 8.55 -6.52
N PHE A 68 -2.87 8.55 -6.78
CA PHE A 68 -2.17 7.40 -7.36
C PHE A 68 -2.24 6.17 -6.44
N SER A 69 -2.03 6.34 -5.13
CA SER A 69 -2.10 5.23 -4.18
C SER A 69 -3.52 4.66 -4.06
N ILE A 70 -4.54 5.51 -3.93
CA ILE A 70 -5.93 5.05 -3.84
C ILE A 70 -6.40 4.38 -5.14
N THR A 71 -5.93 4.86 -6.30
CA THR A 71 -6.24 4.26 -7.60
C THR A 71 -5.63 2.86 -7.69
N TRP A 72 -4.38 2.68 -7.29
CA TRP A 72 -3.74 1.37 -7.28
C TRP A 72 -4.35 0.41 -6.27
N ARG A 73 -4.81 0.90 -5.12
CA ARG A 73 -5.60 0.09 -4.19
C ARG A 73 -6.91 -0.39 -4.81
N HIS A 74 -7.62 0.48 -5.53
CA HIS A 74 -8.84 0.09 -6.24
C HIS A 74 -8.53 -0.93 -7.34
N LEU A 75 -7.51 -0.69 -8.17
CA LEU A 75 -7.04 -1.63 -9.19
C LEU A 75 -6.69 -2.99 -8.58
N PHE A 76 -5.99 -3.03 -7.44
CA PHE A 76 -5.62 -4.28 -6.75
C PHE A 76 -6.84 -5.16 -6.47
N HIS A 77 -7.92 -4.58 -5.94
CA HIS A 77 -9.15 -5.31 -5.64
C HIS A 77 -9.86 -5.77 -6.92
N GLU A 78 -9.97 -4.90 -7.92
CA GLU A 78 -10.70 -5.20 -9.14
C GLU A 78 -9.98 -6.23 -10.03
N LEU A 79 -8.64 -6.20 -10.07
CA LEU A 79 -7.83 -7.15 -10.87
C LEU A 79 -8.07 -8.61 -10.48
N LEU A 80 -8.39 -8.88 -9.21
CA LEU A 80 -8.66 -10.25 -8.73
C LEU A 80 -9.93 -10.87 -9.33
N GLY A 81 -10.88 -10.04 -9.79
CA GLY A 81 -12.12 -10.48 -10.44
C GLY A 81 -12.22 -10.15 -11.93
N LEU A 82 -11.18 -9.54 -12.51
CA LEU A 82 -11.21 -9.06 -13.89
C LEU A 82 -11.23 -10.20 -14.91
N ASP A 83 -12.20 -10.17 -15.82
CA ASP A 83 -12.24 -11.03 -16.99
C ASP A 83 -11.96 -10.24 -18.28
N LEU A 84 -10.85 -10.56 -18.94
CA LEU A 84 -10.44 -9.98 -20.22
C LEU A 84 -11.01 -10.73 -21.43
N SER A 85 -11.89 -11.72 -21.24
CA SER A 85 -12.51 -12.48 -22.33
C SER A 85 -13.40 -11.63 -23.25
N THR A 86 -13.79 -10.42 -22.81
CA THR A 86 -14.60 -9.49 -23.60
C THR A 86 -13.80 -8.98 -24.81
N PRO A 87 -14.27 -9.21 -26.05
CA PRO A 87 -13.56 -8.77 -27.24
C PRO A 87 -13.31 -7.26 -27.25
N GLY A 88 -12.06 -6.86 -27.50
CA GLY A 88 -11.66 -5.45 -27.60
C GLY A 88 -11.28 -4.78 -26.28
N VAL A 89 -11.37 -5.49 -25.14
CA VAL A 89 -10.85 -5.01 -23.85
C VAL A 89 -9.44 -5.52 -23.66
N THR A 90 -8.47 -4.62 -23.53
CA THR A 90 -7.10 -4.96 -23.13
C THR A 90 -6.90 -4.56 -21.68
N LEU A 91 -5.92 -5.16 -20.99
CA LEU A 91 -5.60 -4.75 -19.62
C LEU A 91 -5.28 -3.25 -19.55
N GLN A 92 -4.52 -2.75 -20.53
CA GLN A 92 -4.23 -1.32 -20.64
C GLN A 92 -5.49 -0.46 -20.76
N SER A 93 -6.41 -0.77 -21.68
CA SER A 93 -7.63 0.04 -21.86
C SER A 93 -8.52 -0.01 -20.63
N TRP A 94 -8.57 -1.17 -19.96
CA TRP A 94 -9.27 -1.32 -18.70
C TRP A 94 -8.64 -0.49 -17.56
N ILE A 95 -7.31 -0.53 -17.38
CA ILE A 95 -6.60 0.29 -16.38
C ILE A 95 -6.84 1.79 -16.62
N ILE A 96 -6.82 2.24 -17.88
CA ILE A 96 -7.12 3.63 -18.25
C ILE A 96 -8.53 4.00 -17.80
N ASN A 97 -9.53 3.15 -18.08
CA ASN A 97 -10.92 3.41 -17.72
C ASN A 97 -11.12 3.48 -16.20
N VAL A 98 -10.54 2.54 -15.45
CA VAL A 98 -10.61 2.55 -13.97
C VAL A 98 -9.90 3.77 -13.41
N THR A 99 -8.73 4.15 -13.96
CA THR A 99 -8.02 5.36 -13.55
C THR A 99 -8.85 6.61 -13.79
N ALA A 100 -9.50 6.72 -14.96
CA ALA A 100 -10.39 7.84 -15.28
C ALA A 100 -11.60 7.89 -14.35
N LEU A 101 -12.16 6.74 -13.97
CA LEU A 101 -13.23 6.65 -12.97
C LEU A 101 -12.77 7.21 -11.63
N CYS A 102 -11.61 6.76 -11.13
CA CYS A 102 -11.01 7.25 -9.89
C CYS A 102 -10.78 8.76 -9.94
N ILE A 103 -10.23 9.30 -11.03
CA ILE A 103 -10.01 10.75 -11.20
C ILE A 103 -11.32 11.53 -11.08
N ASN A 104 -12.39 11.06 -11.74
CA ASN A 104 -13.66 11.78 -11.79
C ASN A 104 -14.45 11.69 -10.47
N GLN A 105 -14.23 10.65 -9.68
CA GLN A 105 -14.94 10.40 -8.43
C GLN A 105 -14.14 10.77 -7.17
N ALA A 106 -12.86 11.10 -7.31
CA ALA A 106 -12.00 11.35 -6.16
C ALA A 106 -12.37 12.65 -5.43
N GLU A 107 -12.84 12.50 -4.19
CA GLU A 107 -12.87 13.56 -3.20
C GLU A 107 -11.55 13.54 -2.43
N LEU A 108 -10.58 14.31 -2.91
CA LEU A 108 -9.26 14.38 -2.27
C LEU A 108 -9.28 15.39 -1.12
N PRO A 109 -8.71 15.05 0.06
CA PRO A 109 -8.53 16.01 1.12
C PRO A 109 -7.59 17.15 0.68
N PRO A 110 -7.61 18.29 1.39
CA PRO A 110 -6.60 19.33 1.25
C PRO A 110 -5.18 18.75 1.34
N ALA A 111 -4.22 19.39 0.67
CA ALA A 111 -2.87 18.84 0.60
C ALA A 111 -2.26 18.71 2.00
N GLU A 112 -2.41 19.73 2.83
CA GLU A 112 -1.97 19.78 4.23
C GLU A 112 -2.44 18.61 5.11
N ASP A 113 -3.57 17.98 4.76
CA ASP A 113 -4.13 16.84 5.50
C ASP A 113 -3.61 15.47 4.98
N ILE A 114 -2.82 15.48 3.89
CA ILE A 114 -2.25 14.28 3.27
C ILE A 114 -0.89 13.98 3.88
N HIS A 115 -0.81 12.95 4.72
CA HIS A 115 0.43 12.45 5.30
C HIS A 115 0.97 11.19 4.60
N TYR A 116 0.66 11.02 3.31
CA TYR A 116 1.09 9.88 2.50
C TYR A 116 2.46 10.13 1.85
N SER A 117 3.30 9.10 1.78
CA SER A 117 4.55 9.11 1.01
C SER A 117 4.60 7.90 0.09
N LEU A 118 4.70 8.17 -1.22
CA LEU A 118 4.76 7.13 -2.24
C LEU A 118 6.05 6.30 -2.15
N GLU A 119 7.17 6.93 -1.81
CA GLU A 119 8.46 6.24 -1.63
C GLU A 119 8.42 5.31 -0.41
N ALA A 120 7.82 5.77 0.68
CA ALA A 120 7.81 5.04 1.93
C ALA A 120 6.77 3.90 1.92
N SER A 121 5.60 4.14 1.30
CA SER A 121 4.48 3.19 1.25
C SER A 121 3.99 2.98 -0.18
N PRO A 122 4.81 2.39 -1.07
CA PRO A 122 4.42 2.13 -2.45
C PRO A 122 3.18 1.22 -2.51
N PRO A 123 2.32 1.36 -3.54
CA PRO A 123 1.01 0.72 -3.54
C PRO A 123 1.02 -0.81 -3.38
N PRO A 124 1.95 -1.59 -3.98
CA PRO A 124 1.99 -3.03 -3.71
C PRO A 124 2.26 -3.36 -2.25
N LEU A 125 3.24 -2.72 -1.61
CA LEU A 125 3.50 -2.92 -0.19
C LEU A 125 2.26 -2.56 0.64
N GLN A 126 1.64 -1.41 0.37
CA GLN A 126 0.46 -0.96 1.10
C GLN A 126 -0.71 -1.94 0.98
N CYS A 127 -1.03 -2.42 -0.23
CA CYS A 127 -2.13 -3.35 -0.45
C CYS A 127 -1.95 -4.67 0.33
N TYR A 128 -0.73 -5.20 0.36
CA TYR A 128 -0.45 -6.43 1.12
C TYR A 128 -0.38 -6.22 2.63
N VAL A 129 0.06 -5.05 3.10
CA VAL A 129 -0.03 -4.67 4.52
C VAL A 129 -1.50 -4.52 4.94
N GLU A 130 -2.31 -3.83 4.13
CA GLU A 130 -3.75 -3.68 4.38
C GLU A 130 -4.47 -5.03 4.44
N ARG A 131 -4.18 -5.93 3.49
CA ARG A 131 -4.70 -7.31 3.54
C ARG A 131 -4.23 -8.10 4.76
N SER A 132 -3.01 -7.83 5.25
CA SER A 132 -2.47 -8.48 6.45
C SER A 132 -3.12 -7.92 7.73
N LEU A 133 -3.56 -6.65 7.73
CA LEU A 133 -4.32 -6.07 8.84
C LEU A 133 -5.62 -6.82 9.09
N ASP A 134 -6.20 -7.47 8.07
CA ASP A 134 -7.38 -8.30 8.25
C ASP A 134 -7.15 -9.55 9.10
N GLN A 135 -5.90 -9.96 9.27
CA GLN A 135 -5.51 -11.15 10.04
C GLN A 135 -5.15 -10.84 11.51
N VAL A 136 -5.01 -9.57 11.88
CA VAL A 136 -4.82 -9.16 13.29
C VAL A 136 -6.16 -8.92 13.97
N SER A 137 -6.21 -9.07 15.30
CA SER A 137 -7.45 -8.84 16.05
C SER A 137 -7.92 -7.38 15.91
N PRO A 138 -9.22 -7.10 15.99
CA PRO A 138 -9.73 -5.72 15.91
C PRO A 138 -9.06 -4.77 16.90
N SER A 139 -8.79 -5.22 18.13
CA SER A 139 -8.09 -4.45 19.15
C SER A 139 -6.64 -4.15 18.77
N GLN A 140 -5.90 -5.12 18.24
CA GLN A 140 -4.53 -4.91 17.75
C GLN A 140 -4.50 -3.98 16.55
N ARG A 141 -5.44 -4.13 15.61
CA ARG A 141 -5.59 -3.24 14.45
C ARG A 141 -5.78 -1.79 14.89
N LEU A 142 -6.68 -1.57 15.86
CA LEU A 142 -6.93 -0.24 16.41
C LEU A 142 -5.66 0.35 17.05
N MET A 143 -4.95 -0.43 17.87
CA MET A 143 -3.68 0.02 18.48
C MET A 143 -2.64 0.38 17.41
N ILE A 144 -2.48 -0.45 16.38
CA ILE A 144 -1.53 -0.20 15.27
C ILE A 144 -1.90 1.09 14.53
N VAL A 145 -3.18 1.30 14.20
CA VAL A 145 -3.63 2.53 13.53
C VAL A 145 -3.40 3.76 14.41
N MET A 146 -3.68 3.69 15.72
CA MET A 146 -3.39 4.77 16.66
C MET A 146 -1.90 5.11 16.72
N ALA A 147 -1.04 4.09 16.77
CA ALA A 147 0.40 4.26 16.81
C ALA A 147 0.96 4.81 15.48
N GLN A 148 0.49 4.30 14.35
CA GLN A 148 1.08 4.58 13.03
C GLN A 148 0.47 5.81 12.36
N THR A 149 -0.85 5.97 12.40
CA THR A 149 -1.54 7.09 11.74
C THR A 149 -1.58 8.33 12.63
N PHE A 150 -1.91 8.16 13.92
CA PHE A 150 -2.07 9.29 14.83
C PHE A 150 -0.85 9.58 15.70
N ARG A 151 0.19 8.74 15.62
CA ARG A 151 1.44 8.86 16.40
C ARG A 151 1.19 8.89 17.91
N TRP A 152 0.18 8.17 18.37
CA TRP A 152 -0.10 8.10 19.80
C TRP A 152 0.93 7.22 20.50
N SER A 153 1.44 7.71 21.63
CA SER A 153 2.31 6.92 22.50
C SER A 153 1.52 5.82 23.18
N GLU A 154 2.21 4.76 23.63
CA GLU A 154 1.59 3.62 24.30
C GLU A 154 0.78 4.02 25.55
N PRO A 155 1.22 4.99 26.39
CA PRO A 155 0.39 5.51 27.48
C PRO A 155 -0.89 6.20 27.01
N ARG A 156 -0.85 6.93 25.89
CA ARG A 156 -2.02 7.61 25.33
C ARG A 156 -3.03 6.60 24.77
N ILE A 157 -2.55 5.57 24.07
CA ILE A 157 -3.38 4.47 23.58
C ILE A 157 -4.02 3.73 24.76
N ALA A 158 -3.25 3.40 25.80
CA ALA A 158 -3.78 2.73 27.00
C ALA A 158 -4.87 3.55 27.69
N ALA A 159 -4.66 4.85 27.85
CA ALA A 159 -5.64 5.75 28.46
C ALA A 159 -6.94 5.84 27.63
N TYR A 160 -6.83 5.89 26.30
CA TYR A 160 -7.98 5.87 25.41
C TYR A 160 -8.78 4.56 25.54
N LEU A 161 -8.09 3.42 25.45
CA LEU A 161 -8.72 2.11 25.58
C LEU A 161 -9.41 1.94 26.95
N GLN A 162 -8.79 2.42 28.03
CA GLN A 162 -9.40 2.42 29.35
C GLN A 162 -10.68 3.25 29.43
N ALA A 163 -10.75 4.39 28.73
CA ALA A 163 -11.97 5.20 28.65
C ALA A 163 -13.09 4.47 27.88
N GLU A 164 -12.74 3.64 26.89
CA GLU A 164 -13.66 2.78 26.14
C GLU A 164 -13.99 1.45 26.86
N GLY A 165 -13.52 1.25 28.10
CA GLY A 165 -13.81 0.08 28.93
C GLY A 165 -12.82 -1.08 28.82
N GLU A 166 -11.72 -0.91 28.08
CA GLU A 166 -10.65 -1.91 27.94
C GLU A 166 -9.55 -1.73 29.00
N HIS A 167 -9.33 -2.73 29.85
CA HIS A 167 -8.34 -2.64 30.92
C HIS A 167 -6.96 -3.15 30.47
N ILE A 168 -6.20 -2.29 29.78
CA ILE A 168 -4.84 -2.58 29.33
C ILE A 168 -3.83 -1.53 29.83
N THR A 169 -2.65 -1.97 30.24
CA THR A 169 -1.55 -1.06 30.64
C THR A 169 -0.75 -0.58 29.44
N ALA A 170 0.02 0.50 29.56
CA ALA A 170 0.94 0.94 28.50
C ALA A 170 1.95 -0.16 28.10
N ALA A 171 2.44 -0.95 29.06
CA ALA A 171 3.29 -2.10 28.78
C ALA A 171 2.55 -3.21 28.02
N GLY A 172 1.27 -3.43 28.35
CA GLY A 172 0.39 -4.33 27.61
C GLY A 172 0.17 -3.87 26.17
N VAL A 173 -0.09 -2.57 25.96
CA VAL A 173 -0.18 -1.98 24.61
C VAL A 173 1.10 -2.21 23.82
N LYS A 174 2.27 -1.95 24.43
CA LYS A 174 3.56 -2.21 23.78
C LYS A 174 3.71 -3.68 23.36
N ALA A 175 3.37 -4.62 24.23
CA ALA A 175 3.42 -6.04 23.89
C ALA A 175 2.44 -6.42 22.76
N GLN A 176 1.24 -5.85 22.75
CA GLN A 176 0.24 -6.07 21.70
C GLN A 176 0.68 -5.46 20.36
N LEU A 177 1.30 -4.28 20.37
CA LEU A 177 1.87 -3.66 19.18
C LEU A 177 3.00 -4.52 18.60
N GLN A 178 3.94 -4.98 19.43
CA GLN A 178 5.03 -5.86 18.98
C GLN A 178 4.50 -7.13 18.34
N ALA A 179 3.59 -7.83 19.03
CA ALA A 179 2.95 -9.04 18.52
C ALA A 179 2.12 -8.77 17.25
N GLY A 180 1.50 -7.59 17.15
CA GLY A 180 0.78 -7.13 15.98
C GLY A 180 1.69 -6.95 14.78
N TYR A 181 2.82 -6.25 14.93
CA TYR A 181 3.79 -6.08 13.84
C TYR A 181 4.41 -7.40 13.40
N GLU A 182 4.72 -8.30 14.32
CA GLU A 182 5.21 -9.65 13.98
C GLU A 182 4.17 -10.44 13.19
N ARG A 183 2.88 -10.36 13.55
CA ARG A 183 1.81 -11.00 12.78
C ARG A 183 1.66 -10.39 11.39
N LEU A 184 1.73 -9.06 11.28
CA LEU A 184 1.68 -8.41 9.97
C LEU A 184 2.85 -8.85 9.10
N GLU A 185 4.07 -8.83 9.63
CA GLU A 185 5.27 -9.24 8.89
C GLU A 185 5.21 -10.72 8.49
N THR A 186 4.71 -11.60 9.36
CA THR A 186 4.58 -13.04 9.03
C THR A 186 3.46 -13.32 8.02
N ALA A 187 2.40 -12.51 8.01
CA ALA A 187 1.30 -12.60 7.06
C ALA A 187 1.63 -12.04 5.66
N LEU A 188 2.64 -11.16 5.56
CA LEU A 188 3.09 -10.65 4.27
C LEU A 188 3.67 -11.78 3.40
N PRO A 189 3.36 -11.79 2.09
CA PRO A 189 4.03 -12.67 1.14
C PRO A 189 5.56 -12.55 1.20
N GLU A 190 6.25 -13.68 1.07
CA GLU A 190 7.71 -13.72 1.16
C GLU A 190 8.37 -12.82 0.10
N ASP A 191 7.82 -12.80 -1.11
CA ASP A 191 8.29 -11.97 -2.21
C ASP A 191 8.07 -10.47 -1.94
N ILE A 192 6.96 -10.07 -1.33
CA ILE A 192 6.73 -8.67 -0.89
C ILE A 192 7.77 -8.25 0.15
N ARG A 193 8.07 -9.10 1.13
CA ARG A 193 9.15 -8.81 2.10
C ARG A 193 10.50 -8.69 1.41
N ALA A 194 10.80 -9.58 0.46
CA ALA A 194 12.05 -9.54 -0.29
C ALA A 194 12.19 -8.24 -1.10
N ILE A 195 11.12 -7.82 -1.78
CA ILE A 195 11.11 -6.61 -2.63
C ILE A 195 11.23 -5.33 -1.79
N TYR A 196 10.51 -5.25 -0.67
CA TYR A 196 10.28 -3.97 0.02
C TYR A 196 10.99 -3.82 1.36
N LEU A 197 11.25 -4.91 2.08
CA LEU A 197 11.85 -4.85 3.40
C LEU A 197 13.34 -5.20 3.39
N ALA A 198 13.86 -5.78 2.30
CA ALA A 198 15.27 -6.15 2.14
C ALA A 198 15.85 -6.96 3.34
N GLY A 199 15.01 -7.76 4.01
CA GLY A 199 15.36 -8.51 5.22
C GLY A 199 15.30 -7.72 6.54
N GLY A 200 14.87 -6.45 6.50
CA GLY A 200 14.53 -5.65 7.68
C GLY A 200 13.14 -5.96 8.24
N LYS A 201 12.85 -5.43 9.44
CA LYS A 201 11.56 -5.60 10.11
C LYS A 201 10.51 -4.62 9.58
N LEU A 202 9.26 -5.07 9.47
CA LEU A 202 8.14 -4.21 9.06
C LEU A 202 7.95 -3.02 10.02
N GLU A 203 8.07 -3.28 11.33
CA GLU A 203 8.02 -2.23 12.36
C GLU A 203 9.06 -1.13 12.13
N ALA A 204 10.30 -1.51 11.80
CA ALA A 204 11.38 -0.56 11.55
C ALA A 204 11.13 0.24 10.26
N HIS A 205 10.56 -0.41 9.23
CA HIS A 205 10.11 0.28 8.02
C HIS A 205 9.05 1.32 8.35
N LEU A 206 7.97 0.92 9.02
CA LEU A 206 6.86 1.80 9.43
C LEU A 206 7.33 2.96 10.32
N HIS A 207 8.22 2.72 11.29
CA HIS A 207 8.81 3.80 12.09
C HIS A 207 9.82 4.67 11.32
N GLY A 208 10.52 4.11 10.34
CA GLY A 208 11.38 4.85 9.42
C GLY A 208 10.59 5.86 8.58
N GLN A 209 9.38 5.48 8.14
CA GLN A 209 8.44 6.38 7.47
C GLN A 209 8.10 7.59 8.36
N GLN A 210 7.93 7.38 9.68
CA GLN A 210 7.58 8.45 10.62
C GLN A 210 8.69 9.50 10.77
N ARG A 211 9.97 9.10 10.74
CA ARG A 211 11.12 10.01 10.89
C ARG A 211 11.42 10.81 9.61
N ALA A 212 11.26 10.20 8.45
CA ALA A 212 11.48 10.85 7.15
C ALA A 212 10.45 11.97 6.89
N GLN A 213 9.20 11.77 7.33
CA GLN A 213 8.16 12.79 7.21
C GLN A 213 8.44 14.03 8.07
N THR A 214 8.99 13.89 9.28
CA THR A 214 9.33 15.03 10.16
C THR A 214 10.56 15.83 9.71
N THR A 215 11.40 15.29 8.82
CA THR A 215 12.64 15.97 8.37
C THR A 215 12.48 16.73 7.07
N THR A 216 11.36 16.56 6.36
CA THR A 216 11.06 17.30 5.12
C THR A 216 10.30 18.61 5.40
N GLU A 217 9.97 18.89 6.66
CA GLU A 217 9.25 20.09 7.13
C GLU A 217 10.16 21.19 7.74
N ALA A 218 11.49 21.07 7.63
CA ALA A 218 12.47 22.05 8.13
C ALA A 218 13.37 22.59 7.01
#